data_AF-A0A4P5VKS1-F1
#
_entry.id   AF-A0A4P5VKS1-F1
#
_cell.length_a   1.000
_cell.length_b   1.000
_cell.length_c   1.000
_cell.angle_alpha   90.00
_cell.angle_beta   90.00
_cell.angle_gamma   90.00
#
_symmetry.space_group_name_H-M   'P 1'
#
loop_
_entity.id
_entity.type
_entity.pdbx_description
1 polymer ?
#
loop_
_entity_poly.entity_id
_entity_poly.type
_entity_poly.pdbx_seq_one_letter_code
_entity_poly.pdbx_strand_id
1 'polypeptide(L)'
;MRSPLPILLLLGALVPLLPQRAHAAELCSETLSTAAQTQCLLAALKDRDRELDQALARVAQEAQQVPGPTFQTLWRENLKGFYRTTVDPRQQAEAFRAQRRAVCAYAKSVGFQGTGYGISTTRCELALTQALLQELRP
;
A
#
# COMPACT_ATOMS: atom_id res chain seq x y z
N MET A 1 10.14 39.15 -43.90
CA MET A 1 8.76 38.65 -43.75
C MET A 1 8.82 37.40 -42.89
N ARG A 2 8.07 37.38 -41.79
CA ARG A 2 8.18 36.42 -40.69
C ARG A 2 7.53 35.08 -41.06
N SER A 3 8.29 33.99 -40.96
CA SER A 3 7.75 32.61 -40.96
C SER A 3 7.00 32.35 -39.64
N PRO A 4 5.78 31.77 -39.67
CA PRO A 4 5.12 31.31 -38.46
C PRO A 4 5.59 29.89 -38.11
N LEU A 5 6.04 29.71 -36.86
CA LEU A 5 6.25 28.40 -36.23
C LEU A 5 4.91 27.65 -36.09
N PRO A 6 4.85 26.33 -36.36
CA PRO A 6 3.74 25.51 -35.89
C PRO A 6 4.03 25.04 -34.46
N ILE A 7 3.61 25.84 -33.48
CA ILE A 7 3.45 25.38 -32.09
C ILE A 7 2.10 24.66 -32.03
N LEU A 8 2.07 23.39 -32.42
CA LEU A 8 0.98 22.48 -32.06
C LEU A 8 1.39 21.79 -30.76
N LEU A 9 1.07 22.49 -29.68
CA LEU A 9 1.13 22.00 -28.31
C LEU A 9 0.36 20.69 -28.21
N LEU A 10 1.08 19.66 -27.76
CA LEU A 10 0.53 18.45 -27.16
C LEU A 10 -0.38 18.84 -25.98
N LEU A 11 -1.66 19.02 -26.25
CA LEU A 11 -2.73 19.09 -25.27
C LEU A 11 -3.56 17.81 -25.42
N GLY A 12 -3.10 16.73 -24.77
CA GLY A 12 -3.81 15.46 -24.90
C GLY A 12 -3.17 14.27 -24.21
N ALA A 13 -2.60 14.44 -23.02
CA ALA A 13 -2.27 13.32 -22.15
C ALA A 13 -2.11 13.75 -20.68
N LEU A 14 -3.05 14.55 -20.18
CA LEU A 14 -3.31 14.63 -18.74
C LEU A 14 -4.54 13.77 -18.44
N VAL A 15 -4.39 12.47 -18.68
CA VAL A 15 -5.21 11.51 -17.93
C VAL A 15 -4.75 11.68 -16.48
N PRO A 16 -5.61 12.13 -15.56
CA PRO A 16 -5.19 12.16 -14.18
C PRO A 16 -4.93 10.70 -13.82
N LEU A 17 -3.70 10.41 -13.38
CA LEU A 17 -3.38 9.27 -12.54
C LEU A 17 -4.15 9.46 -11.22
N LEU A 18 -5.48 9.36 -11.29
CA LEU A 18 -6.32 9.15 -10.13
C LEU A 18 -5.92 7.76 -9.62
N PRO A 19 -5.38 7.68 -8.41
CA PRO A 19 -4.94 6.42 -7.88
C PRO A 19 -6.17 5.53 -7.73
N GLN A 20 -6.14 4.32 -8.29
CA GLN A 20 -7.13 3.25 -8.02
C GLN A 20 -7.07 2.75 -6.54
N ARG A 21 -6.65 3.61 -5.61
CA ARG A 21 -6.34 3.34 -4.20
C ARG A 21 -7.54 3.63 -3.32
N ALA A 22 -8.59 2.80 -3.31
CA ALA A 22 -9.55 2.76 -2.19
C ALA A 22 -10.60 1.64 -2.18
N HIS A 23 -10.52 0.57 -2.98
CA HIS A 23 -11.64 -0.39 -3.06
C HIS A 23 -12.07 -1.02 -1.72
N ALA A 24 -11.16 -1.20 -0.75
CA ALA A 24 -11.52 -1.74 0.57
C ALA A 24 -12.13 -0.70 1.53
N ALA A 25 -11.79 0.59 1.39
CA ALA A 25 -12.34 1.66 2.22
C ALA A 25 -13.68 2.20 1.68
N GLU A 26 -13.89 2.12 0.35
CA GLU A 26 -15.15 2.51 -0.32
C GLU A 26 -16.34 1.64 0.09
N LEU A 27 -16.11 0.39 0.52
CA LEU A 27 -17.15 -0.49 1.04
C LEU A 27 -17.72 -0.02 2.39
N CYS A 28 -16.97 0.80 3.13
CA CYS A 28 -17.40 1.35 4.41
C CYS A 28 -18.05 2.72 4.22
N SER A 29 -19.38 2.71 4.01
CA SER A 29 -20.17 3.92 3.73
C SER A 29 -19.91 5.06 4.74
N GLU A 30 -19.80 6.28 4.21
CA GLU A 30 -19.71 7.52 5.00
C GLU A 30 -21.04 7.94 5.62
N THR A 31 -22.14 7.29 5.23
CA THR A 31 -23.47 7.51 5.81
C THR A 31 -23.69 6.76 7.13
N LEU A 32 -22.73 5.92 7.54
CA LEU A 32 -22.76 5.22 8.83
C LEU A 32 -22.47 6.17 9.99
N SER A 33 -22.91 5.79 11.19
CA SER A 33 -22.41 6.45 12.41
C SER A 33 -20.89 6.27 12.52
N THR A 34 -20.20 7.21 13.20
CA THR A 34 -18.75 7.15 13.41
C THR A 34 -18.28 5.81 13.99
N ALA A 35 -19.07 5.21 14.90
CA ALA A 35 -18.77 3.92 15.48
C ALA A 35 -18.90 2.78 14.46
N ALA A 36 -20.00 2.74 13.70
CA ALA A 36 -20.22 1.72 12.67
C ALA A 36 -19.20 1.83 11.53
N GLN A 37 -18.84 3.05 11.13
CA GLN A 37 -17.80 3.27 10.13
C GLN A 37 -16.43 2.80 10.64
N THR A 38 -16.08 3.11 11.89
CA THR A 38 -14.81 2.66 12.50
C THR A 38 -14.73 1.13 12.53
N GLN A 39 -15.81 0.45 12.94
CA GLN A 39 -15.85 -1.02 12.98
C GLN A 39 -15.68 -1.63 11.59
N CYS A 40 -16.38 -1.10 10.58
CA CYS A 40 -16.24 -1.56 9.20
C CYS A 40 -14.79 -1.43 8.71
N LEU A 41 -14.17 -0.26 8.91
CA LEU A 41 -12.80 -0.01 8.46
C LEU A 41 -11.78 -0.91 9.16
N LEU A 42 -11.96 -1.18 10.46
CA LEU A 42 -11.09 -2.10 11.20
C LEU A 42 -11.23 -3.54 10.70
N ALA A 43 -12.44 -3.99 10.39
CA ALA A 43 -12.68 -5.31 9.81
C ALA A 43 -12.02 -5.43 8.43
N ALA A 44 -12.24 -4.44 7.55
CA ALA A 44 -11.62 -4.39 6.23
C ALA A 44 -10.08 -4.40 6.33
N LEU A 45 -9.50 -3.65 7.27
CA LEU A 45 -8.05 -3.62 7.47
C LEU A 45 -7.52 -4.99 7.92
N LYS A 46 -8.23 -5.66 8.83
CA LYS A 46 -7.87 -7.00 9.30
C LYS A 46 -7.87 -8.02 8.16
N ASP A 47 -8.86 -7.96 7.26
CA ASP A 47 -8.93 -8.87 6.11
C ASP A 47 -7.80 -8.59 5.10
N ARG A 48 -7.48 -7.32 4.84
CA ARG A 48 -6.34 -6.95 3.99
C ARG A 48 -5.00 -7.36 4.59
N ASP A 49 -4.86 -7.28 5.92
CA ASP A 49 -3.65 -7.75 6.61
C ASP A 49 -3.49 -9.27 6.48
N ARG A 50 -4.59 -10.04 6.53
CA ARG A 50 -4.55 -11.49 6.27
C ARG A 50 -4.13 -11.79 4.82
N GLU A 51 -4.65 -11.05 3.86
CA GLU A 51 -4.26 -11.21 2.46
C GLU A 51 -2.79 -10.87 2.24
N LEU A 52 -2.27 -9.85 2.93
CA LEU A 52 -0.86 -9.49 2.88
C LEU A 52 0.03 -10.61 3.42
N ASP A 53 -0.32 -11.21 4.56
CA ASP A 53 0.42 -12.34 5.13
C ASP A 53 0.50 -13.51 4.12
N GLN A 54 -0.62 -13.80 3.43
CA GLN A 54 -0.67 -14.85 2.40
C GLN A 54 0.17 -14.51 1.17
N ALA A 55 0.15 -13.25 0.71
CA ALA A 55 0.93 -12.80 -0.44
C ALA A 55 2.43 -12.87 -0.16
N LEU A 56 2.88 -12.42 1.01
CA LEU A 56 4.29 -12.51 1.42
C LEU A 56 4.75 -13.96 1.58
N ALA A 57 3.91 -14.83 2.16
CA ALA A 57 4.22 -16.26 2.27
C ALA A 57 4.37 -16.91 0.88
N ARG A 58 3.49 -16.58 -0.07
CA ARG A 58 3.58 -17.06 -1.46
C ARG A 58 4.88 -16.61 -2.12
N VAL A 59 5.21 -15.32 -2.06
CA VAL A 59 6.45 -14.78 -2.64
C VAL A 59 7.68 -15.45 -2.04
N ALA A 60 7.69 -15.70 -0.73
CA ALA A 60 8.76 -16.44 -0.08
C ALA A 60 8.86 -17.90 -0.58
N GLN A 61 7.73 -18.57 -0.81
CA GLN A 61 7.69 -19.94 -1.34
C GLN A 61 8.16 -20.00 -2.80
N GLU A 62 7.65 -19.12 -3.67
CA GLU A 62 8.05 -19.03 -5.08
C GLU A 62 9.55 -18.78 -5.20
N ALA A 63 10.08 -17.85 -4.39
CA ALA A 63 11.50 -17.58 -4.35
C ALA A 63 12.32 -18.83 -3.99
N GLN A 64 11.88 -19.66 -3.04
CA GLN A 64 12.56 -20.92 -2.68
C GLN A 64 12.55 -21.97 -3.80
N GLN A 65 11.56 -21.93 -4.69
CA GLN A 65 11.44 -22.87 -5.81
C GLN A 65 12.34 -22.52 -6.99
N VAL A 66 12.89 -21.30 -7.04
CA VAL A 66 13.82 -20.89 -8.10
C VAL A 66 15.17 -21.63 -7.91
N PRO A 67 15.58 -22.47 -8.87
CA PRO A 67 16.82 -23.22 -8.77
C PRO A 67 18.04 -22.29 -8.88
N GLY A 68 19.06 -22.55 -8.07
CA GLY A 68 20.36 -21.87 -8.14
C GLY A 68 20.74 -21.16 -6.84
N PRO A 69 21.88 -21.51 -6.21
CA PRO A 69 22.31 -20.91 -4.94
C PRO A 69 22.60 -19.41 -5.05
N THR A 70 22.98 -18.93 -6.23
CA THR A 70 23.24 -17.50 -6.51
C THR A 70 21.97 -16.67 -6.43
N PHE A 71 20.87 -17.10 -7.07
CA PHE A 71 19.58 -16.40 -7.02
C PHE A 71 19.06 -16.34 -5.58
N GLN A 72 19.09 -17.49 -4.88
CA GLN A 72 18.68 -17.57 -3.48
C GLN A 72 19.45 -16.60 -2.58
N THR A 73 20.76 -16.44 -2.83
CA THR A 73 21.60 -15.50 -2.07
C THR A 73 21.26 -14.06 -2.41
N LEU A 74 21.18 -13.71 -3.70
CA LEU A 74 20.81 -12.36 -4.15
C LEU A 74 19.42 -11.93 -3.69
N TRP A 75 18.47 -12.87 -3.68
CA TRP A 75 17.12 -12.66 -3.20
C TRP A 75 17.10 -12.35 -1.70
N ARG A 76 17.76 -13.18 -0.88
CA ARG A 76 17.84 -12.96 0.57
C ARG A 76 18.53 -11.65 0.92
N GLU A 77 19.63 -11.33 0.25
CA GLU A 77 20.38 -10.11 0.50
C GLU A 77 19.60 -8.85 0.04
N ASN A 78 18.88 -8.91 -1.09
CA ASN A 78 17.99 -7.82 -1.50
C ASN A 78 16.84 -7.61 -0.51
N LEU A 79 16.20 -8.67 -0.03
CA LEU A 79 15.11 -8.55 0.94
C LEU A 79 15.58 -7.96 2.26
N LYS A 80 16.74 -8.41 2.77
CA LYS A 80 17.37 -7.81 3.95
C LYS A 80 17.70 -6.34 3.73
N GLY A 81 18.23 -5.97 2.56
CA GLY A 81 18.56 -4.59 2.22
C GLY A 81 17.33 -3.69 2.10
N PHE A 82 16.29 -4.16 1.41
CA PHE A 82 15.06 -3.41 1.14
C PHE A 82 14.24 -3.18 2.41
N TYR A 83 13.98 -4.24 3.17
CA TYR A 83 13.20 -4.11 4.40
C TYR A 83 14.06 -3.62 5.58
N ARG A 84 15.40 -3.63 5.46
CA ARG A 84 16.33 -3.54 6.60
C ARG A 84 15.96 -4.55 7.70
N THR A 85 15.28 -5.63 7.32
CA THR A 85 14.75 -6.67 8.21
C THR A 85 15.16 -8.07 7.71
N THR A 86 14.34 -9.08 7.95
CA THR A 86 14.59 -10.50 7.68
C THR A 86 13.96 -10.95 6.36
N VAL A 87 14.24 -12.20 5.98
CA VAL A 87 13.61 -12.91 4.87
C VAL A 87 12.36 -13.69 5.29
N ASP A 88 12.04 -13.69 6.59
CA ASP A 88 10.83 -14.31 7.12
C ASP A 88 9.59 -13.45 6.77
N PRO A 89 8.64 -13.97 5.98
CA PRO A 89 7.47 -13.23 5.53
C PRO A 89 6.60 -12.71 6.69
N ARG A 90 6.57 -13.40 7.85
CA ARG A 90 5.80 -12.95 9.01
C ARG A 90 6.39 -11.69 9.62
N GLN A 91 7.71 -11.69 9.82
CA GLN A 91 8.42 -10.53 10.36
C GLN A 91 8.41 -9.36 9.38
N GLN A 92 8.42 -9.62 8.06
CA GLN A 92 8.21 -8.59 7.04
C GLN A 92 6.81 -7.96 7.14
N ALA A 93 5.77 -8.78 7.31
CA ALA A 93 4.40 -8.28 7.50
C ALA A 93 4.24 -7.47 8.79
N GLU A 94 4.87 -7.90 9.90
CA GLU A 94 4.89 -7.16 11.16
C GLU A 94 5.60 -5.81 11.02
N ALA A 95 6.80 -5.79 10.41
CA ALA A 95 7.56 -4.58 10.17
C ALA A 95 6.79 -3.59 9.27
N PHE A 96 6.16 -4.09 8.19
CA PHE A 96 5.32 -3.28 7.33
C PHE A 96 4.14 -2.66 8.10
N ARG A 97 3.40 -3.45 8.88
CA ARG A 97 2.26 -2.94 9.66
C ARG A 97 2.68 -1.87 10.68
N ALA A 98 3.81 -2.09 11.36
CA ALA A 98 4.37 -1.11 12.29
C ALA A 98 4.74 0.20 11.59
N GLN A 99 5.47 0.12 10.47
CA GLN A 99 5.87 1.30 9.71
C GLN A 99 4.68 2.02 9.09
N ARG A 100 3.72 1.27 8.53
CA ARG A 100 2.45 1.77 7.98
C ARG A 100 1.69 2.57 9.04
N ARG A 101 1.54 2.03 10.25
CA ARG A 101 0.88 2.71 11.37
C ARG A 101 1.57 4.02 11.72
N ALA A 102 2.90 4.03 11.79
CA ALA A 102 3.68 5.23 12.09
C ALA A 102 3.51 6.32 11.02
N VAL A 103 3.60 5.93 9.73
CA VAL A 103 3.42 6.85 8.60
C VAL A 103 2.01 7.44 8.58
N CYS A 104 0.97 6.63 8.77
CA CYS A 104 -0.41 7.10 8.77
C CYS A 104 -0.74 7.98 9.97
N ALA A 105 -0.19 7.68 11.15
CA ALA A 105 -0.31 8.55 12.32
C ALA A 105 0.35 9.92 12.08
N TYR A 106 1.55 9.92 11.50
CA TYR A 106 2.26 11.15 11.12
C TYR A 106 1.50 11.95 10.04
N ALA A 107 1.05 11.29 8.98
CA ALA A 107 0.29 11.94 7.91
C ALA A 107 -0.98 12.63 8.44
N LYS A 108 -1.64 12.07 9.47
CA LYS A 108 -2.76 12.74 10.11
C LYS A 108 -2.33 13.86 11.06
N SER A 109 -1.22 13.71 11.77
CA SER A 109 -0.74 14.75 12.69
C SER A 109 -0.37 16.05 11.96
N VAL A 110 0.10 15.97 10.71
CA VAL A 110 0.39 17.14 9.87
C VAL A 110 -0.85 17.77 9.22
N GLY A 111 -1.99 17.07 9.17
CA GLY A 111 -3.19 17.48 8.44
C GLY A 111 -4.20 18.35 9.22
N PHE A 112 -3.88 18.80 10.44
CA PHE A 112 -4.75 19.56 11.37
C PHE A 112 -6.12 18.91 11.73
N GLN A 113 -6.70 19.40 12.82
CA GLN A 113 -7.61 18.70 13.74
C GLN A 113 -9.05 18.51 13.24
N GLY A 114 -9.66 17.39 13.65
CA GLY A 114 -11.08 17.08 13.49
C GLY A 114 -11.42 15.73 14.13
N THR A 115 -12.67 15.53 14.57
CA THR A 115 -13.17 14.26 15.10
C THR A 115 -13.20 13.22 13.98
N GLY A 116 -12.15 12.42 13.88
CA GLY A 116 -12.02 11.42 12.81
C GLY A 116 -10.63 10.80 12.70
N TYR A 117 -9.82 10.89 13.76
CA TYR A 117 -8.44 10.38 13.77
C TYR A 117 -8.39 8.90 13.39
N GLY A 118 -9.16 8.05 14.09
CA GLY A 118 -9.23 6.62 13.83
C GLY A 118 -9.61 6.30 12.37
N ILE A 119 -10.70 6.88 11.87
CA ILE A 119 -11.18 6.67 10.50
C ILE A 119 -10.12 7.09 9.46
N SER A 120 -9.51 8.27 9.63
CA SER A 120 -8.49 8.78 8.70
C SER A 120 -7.25 7.89 8.71
N THR A 121 -6.77 7.49 9.90
CA THR A 121 -5.62 6.61 10.02
C THR A 121 -5.90 5.24 9.40
N THR A 122 -7.05 4.63 9.68
CA THR A 122 -7.40 3.31 9.15
C THR A 122 -7.58 3.33 7.64
N ARG A 123 -8.12 4.40 7.06
CA ARG A 123 -8.20 4.57 5.60
C ARG A 123 -6.82 4.69 4.95
N CYS A 124 -5.91 5.45 5.56
CA CYS A 124 -4.51 5.50 5.11
C CYS A 124 -3.86 4.11 5.15
N GLU A 125 -4.06 3.38 6.25
CA GLU A 125 -3.52 2.02 6.40
C GLU A 125 -4.06 1.08 5.32
N LEU A 126 -5.38 1.10 5.07
CA LEU A 126 -6.01 0.35 3.99
C LEU A 126 -5.40 0.67 2.62
N ALA A 127 -5.21 1.96 2.31
CA ALA A 127 -4.64 2.39 1.03
C ALA A 127 -3.20 1.91 0.83
N LEU A 128 -2.37 1.97 1.89
CA LEU A 128 -1.00 1.48 1.84
C LEU A 128 -0.92 -0.04 1.73
N THR A 129 -1.74 -0.78 2.48
CA THR A 129 -1.81 -2.25 2.35
C THR A 129 -2.28 -2.66 0.97
N GLN A 130 -3.28 -1.97 0.41
CA GLN A 130 -3.80 -2.26 -0.92
C GLN A 130 -2.75 -1.99 -2.00
N ALA A 131 -1.95 -0.93 -1.86
CA ALA A 131 -0.85 -0.65 -2.78
C ALA A 131 0.20 -1.77 -2.74
N LEU A 132 0.62 -2.21 -1.56
CA LEU A 132 1.57 -3.32 -1.46
C LEU A 132 1.00 -4.64 -2.03
N LEU A 133 -0.27 -4.94 -1.74
CA LEU A 133 -0.93 -6.11 -2.31
C LEU A 133 -0.98 -6.09 -3.85
N GLN A 134 -1.09 -4.91 -4.47
CA GLN A 134 -1.05 -4.77 -5.93
C GLN A 134 0.33 -5.08 -6.49
N GLU A 135 1.40 -4.64 -5.81
CA GLU A 135 2.78 -4.95 -6.20
C GLU A 135 3.14 -6.44 -6.01
N LEU A 136 2.49 -7.12 -5.06
CA LEU A 136 2.70 -8.55 -4.78
C LEU A 136 1.79 -9.47 -5.62
N ARG A 137 1.03 -8.92 -6.58
CA ARG A 137 0.23 -9.74 -7.50
C ARG A 137 1.15 -10.57 -8.41
N PRO A 138 0.77 -11.82 -8.72
CA PRO A 138 1.50 -12.64 -9.69
C PRO A 138 1.45 -12.04 -11.10
#